data_AF-A0A4D5RQP4-F1
#
_entry.id   AF-A0A4D5RQP4-F1
#
_cell.length_a   1.000
_cell.length_b   1.000
_cell.length_c   1.000
_cell.angle_alpha   90.00
_cell.angle_beta   90.00
_cell.angle_gamma   90.00
#
_symmetry.space_group_name_H-M   'P 1'
#
loop_
_entity.id
_entity.type
_entity.pdbx_description
1 polymer ?
#
loop_
_entity_poly.entity_id
_entity_poly.type
_entity_poly.pdbx_seq_one_letter_code
_entity_poly.pdbx_strand_id
1 'polypeptide(L)'
;MKVLVFTVVVMILVAASEGRRWSGMPGPGPCKAAFPRYKCVRGRCLEYIYGGCGRDGGGYLSMAECERRCKGLRFPFPRPPTERRHERTLVAN
;
A
#
# COMPACT_ATOMS: atom_id res chain seq x y z
N MET A 1 12.97 25.50 35.57
CA MET A 1 12.79 25.98 34.17
C MET A 1 13.59 25.14 33.18
N LYS A 2 14.91 24.96 33.34
CA LYS A 2 15.74 24.10 32.46
C LYS A 2 15.24 22.65 32.33
N VAL A 3 14.92 21.98 33.45
CA VAL A 3 14.40 20.60 33.44
C VAL A 3 13.10 20.47 32.66
N LEU A 4 12.17 21.42 32.84
CA LEU A 4 10.89 21.46 32.12
C LEU A 4 11.08 21.71 30.62
N VAL A 5 12.03 22.57 30.26
CA VAL A 5 12.39 22.83 28.86
C VAL A 5 13.02 21.58 28.22
N PHE A 6 13.94 20.90 28.92
CA PHE A 6 14.55 19.67 28.43
C PHE A 6 13.52 18.56 28.23
N THR A 7 12.60 18.35 29.18
CA THR A 7 11.57 17.31 29.03
C THR A 7 10.59 17.62 27.90
N VAL A 8 10.17 18.89 27.75
CA VAL A 8 9.31 19.31 26.63
C VAL A 8 10.03 19.13 25.29
N VAL A 9 11.31 19.51 25.20
CA VAL A 9 12.12 19.30 23.98
C VAL A 9 12.24 17.81 23.66
N VAL A 10 12.53 16.95 24.64
CA VAL A 10 12.61 15.50 24.43
C VAL A 10 11.25 14.92 23.98
N MET A 11 10.14 15.34 24.58
CA MET A 11 8.80 14.88 24.16
C MET A 11 8.44 15.33 22.74
N ILE A 12 8.82 16.55 22.34
CA ILE A 12 8.64 17.03 20.96
C ILE A 12 9.48 16.20 19.98
N LEU A 13 10.73 15.90 20.32
CA LEU A 13 11.61 15.06 19.50
C LEU A 13 11.06 13.63 19.35
N VAL A 14 10.53 13.06 20.43
CA VAL A 14 9.90 11.73 20.41
C VAL A 14 8.63 11.74 19.55
N ALA A 15 7.74 12.73 19.70
CA ALA A 15 6.54 12.85 18.87
C ALA A 15 6.85 13.05 17.38
N ALA A 16 7.94 13.74 17.06
CA ALA A 16 8.41 13.90 15.67
C ALA A 16 9.02 12.62 15.08
N SER A 17 9.41 11.65 15.91
CA SER A 17 10.04 10.40 15.48
C SER A 17 9.06 9.29 15.08
N GLU A 18 7.75 9.47 15.33
CA GLU A 18 6.74 8.50 14.97
C GLU A 18 6.57 8.46 13.44
N GLY A 19 7.20 7.48 12.81
CA GLY A 19 7.10 7.24 11.37
C GLY A 19 5.64 7.10 10.94
N ARG A 20 5.29 7.68 9.79
CA ARG A 20 3.93 7.61 9.24
C ARG A 20 3.50 6.16 9.01
N ARG A 21 2.72 5.58 9.92
CA ARG A 21 2.06 4.29 9.70
C ARG A 21 0.91 4.50 8.72
N TRP A 22 1.01 3.86 7.56
CA TRP A 22 0.02 3.99 6.50
C TRP A 22 -1.21 3.13 6.83
N SER A 23 -2.33 3.78 7.12
CA SER A 23 -3.60 3.07 7.36
C SER A 23 -3.99 2.27 6.11
N GLY A 24 -4.25 0.97 6.26
CA GLY A 24 -4.70 0.08 5.18
C GLY A 24 -3.59 -0.69 4.42
N MET A 25 -2.34 -0.62 4.89
CA MET A 25 -1.27 -1.46 4.35
C MET A 25 -1.42 -2.92 4.85
N PRO A 26 -1.48 -3.90 3.95
CA PRO A 26 -1.50 -5.32 4.32
C PRO A 26 -0.16 -5.76 4.91
N GLY A 27 -0.19 -6.68 5.88
CA GLY A 27 1.01 -7.33 6.40
C GLY A 27 1.41 -8.57 5.58
N PRO A 28 2.53 -9.24 5.95
CA PRO A 28 3.04 -10.41 5.22
C PRO A 28 2.09 -11.60 5.16
N GLY A 29 1.16 -11.74 6.10
CA GLY A 29 0.33 -12.93 6.20
C GLY A 29 1.06 -14.08 6.90
N PRO A 30 0.53 -15.32 6.82
CA PRO A 30 1.01 -16.43 7.64
C PRO A 30 2.29 -17.10 7.13
N CYS A 31 2.60 -16.99 5.84
CA CYS A 31 3.84 -17.51 5.28
C CYS A 31 5.01 -16.52 5.48
N LYS A 32 6.24 -17.05 5.46
CA LYS A 32 7.47 -16.31 5.81
C LYS A 32 8.40 -16.04 4.62
N ALA A 33 7.93 -16.24 3.38
CA ALA A 33 8.70 -15.79 2.21
C ALA A 33 8.65 -14.25 2.10
N ALA A 34 9.49 -13.68 1.24
CA ALA A 34 9.57 -12.24 1.07
C ALA A 34 9.33 -11.85 -0.40
N PHE A 35 8.05 -11.65 -0.76
CA PHE A 35 7.69 -11.17 -2.09
C PHE A 35 7.33 -9.68 -2.03
N PRO A 36 8.13 -8.78 -2.63
CA PRO A 36 7.82 -7.36 -2.65
C PRO A 36 6.56 -7.10 -3.48
N ARG A 37 5.68 -6.25 -2.94
CA ARG A 37 4.42 -5.80 -3.56
C ARG A 37 4.23 -4.31 -3.33
N TYR A 38 3.49 -3.65 -4.21
CA TYR A 38 3.31 -2.20 -4.18
C TYR A 38 1.83 -1.83 -4.09
N LYS A 39 1.44 -0.97 -3.14
CA LYS A 39 0.05 -0.54 -2.96
C LYS A 39 -0.06 0.98 -2.97
N CYS A 40 -1.09 1.49 -3.65
CA CYS A 40 -1.41 2.91 -3.62
C CYS A 40 -2.16 3.24 -2.33
N VAL A 41 -1.58 4.09 -1.48
CA VAL A 41 -2.17 4.56 -0.22
C VAL A 41 -2.07 6.08 -0.18
N ARG A 42 -3.21 6.76 -0.05
CA ARG A 42 -3.33 8.24 -0.07
C ARG A 42 -2.57 8.91 -1.23
N GLY A 43 -2.70 8.33 -2.43
CA GLY A 43 -2.06 8.86 -3.64
C GLY A 43 -0.55 8.64 -3.75
N ARG A 44 0.04 7.79 -2.88
CA ARG A 44 1.45 7.37 -2.99
C ARG A 44 1.54 5.85 -3.11
N CYS A 45 2.49 5.39 -3.91
CA CYS A 45 2.82 3.97 -3.97
C CYS A 45 3.82 3.62 -2.88
N LEU A 46 3.52 2.56 -2.14
CA LEU A 46 4.31 2.08 -1.03
C LEU A 46 4.58 0.61 -1.21
N GLU A 47 5.80 0.22 -0.89
CA GLU A 47 6.19 -1.18 -0.85
C GLU A 47 5.74 -1.84 0.44
N TYR A 48 5.36 -3.11 0.35
CA TYR A 48 5.15 -4.01 1.47
C TYR A 48 5.57 -5.43 1.06
N ILE A 49 5.78 -6.28 2.06
CA ILE A 49 6.15 -7.68 1.83
C ILE A 49 4.90 -8.56 1.90
N TYR A 50 4.72 -9.42 0.90
CA TYR A 50 3.78 -10.53 0.91
C TYR A 50 4.52 -11.83 1.24
N GLY A 51 3.99 -12.57 2.21
CA GLY A 51 4.57 -13.79 2.77
C GLY A 51 4.55 -15.00 1.85
N GLY A 52 3.84 -14.92 0.72
CA GLY A 52 3.74 -15.99 -0.28
C GLY A 52 2.47 -16.85 -0.19
N CYS A 53 1.69 -16.72 0.88
CA CYS A 53 0.38 -17.37 0.98
C CYS A 53 -0.65 -16.49 1.68
N GLY A 54 -1.93 -16.81 1.47
CA GLY A 54 -3.06 -16.02 1.96
C GLY A 54 -3.41 -14.88 1.00
N ARG A 55 -4.08 -13.85 1.53
CA ARG A 55 -4.41 -12.66 0.72
C ARG A 55 -3.17 -11.78 0.63
N ASP A 56 -2.73 -11.53 -0.59
CA ASP A 56 -1.62 -10.61 -0.85
C ASP A 56 -1.95 -9.15 -0.52
N GLY A 57 -3.23 -8.80 -0.37
CA GLY A 57 -3.66 -7.45 -0.03
C GLY A 57 -3.82 -6.50 -1.22
N GLY A 58 -3.81 -7.04 -2.45
CA GLY A 58 -4.16 -6.34 -3.69
C GLY A 58 -3.09 -5.36 -4.18
N GLY A 59 -1.81 -5.65 -3.91
CA GLY A 59 -0.68 -4.86 -4.40
C GLY A 59 -0.16 -5.32 -5.76
N TYR A 60 0.34 -4.36 -6.53
CA TYR A 60 0.99 -4.55 -7.83
C TYR A 60 2.36 -5.20 -7.67
N LEU A 61 2.85 -5.84 -8.73
CA LEU A 61 4.18 -6.48 -8.76
C LEU A 61 5.31 -5.49 -9.07
N SER A 62 4.98 -4.34 -9.65
CA SER A 62 5.98 -3.31 -9.99
C SER A 62 5.59 -1.93 -9.47
N MET A 63 6.61 -1.18 -9.03
CA MET A 63 6.44 0.21 -8.61
C MET A 63 5.87 1.06 -9.76
N ALA A 64 6.36 0.86 -10.98
CA ALA A 64 5.92 1.61 -12.16
C ALA A 64 4.43 1.39 -12.47
N GLU A 65 3.92 0.16 -12.36
CA GLU A 65 2.50 -0.12 -12.51
C GLU A 65 1.67 0.54 -11.41
N CYS A 66 2.12 0.41 -10.16
CA CYS A 66 1.47 1.08 -9.04
C CYS A 66 1.39 2.59 -9.30
N GLU A 67 2.50 3.24 -9.65
CA GLU A 67 2.55 4.69 -9.83
C GLU A 67 1.66 5.15 -10.99
N ARG A 68 1.69 4.44 -12.13
CA ARG A 68 0.81 4.74 -13.26
C ARG A 68 -0.65 4.70 -12.84
N ARG A 69 -1.05 3.70 -12.04
CA ARG A 69 -2.43 3.56 -11.58
C ARG A 69 -2.79 4.52 -10.45
N CYS A 70 -1.84 4.84 -9.59
CA CYS A 70 -1.99 5.70 -8.41
C CYS A 70 -2.05 7.19 -8.77
N LYS A 71 -1.28 7.64 -9.77
CA LYS A 71 -1.30 9.02 -10.29
C LYS A 71 -2.66 9.41 -10.91
N GLY A 72 -3.44 8.43 -11.36
CA GLY A 72 -4.81 8.62 -11.87
C GLY A 72 -5.89 8.82 -10.81
N LEU A 73 -5.56 8.75 -9.52
CA LEU A 73 -6.52 8.86 -8.40
C LEU A 73 -6.66 10.30 -7.85
N ARG A 74 -6.24 11.33 -8.61
CA ARG A 74 -6.55 12.74 -8.30
C ARG A 74 -8.00 13.15 -8.56
N PHE A 75 -8.84 12.22 -9.02
CA PHE A 75 -10.30 12.35 -9.10
C PHE A 75 -10.96 11.29 -8.21
N PRO A 76 -12.15 11.57 -7.61
CA PRO A 76 -12.88 10.56 -6.86
C PRO A 76 -13.28 9.44 -7.83
N PHE A 77 -12.53 8.33 -7.79
CA PHE A 77 -12.81 7.05 -8.43
C PHE A 77 -13.16 7.05 -9.94
N PRO A 78 -12.20 6.75 -10.82
CA PRO A 78 -12.49 5.84 -11.92
C PRO A 78 -12.54 4.42 -11.36
N ARG A 79 -13.68 3.74 -11.51
CA ARG A 79 -13.81 2.31 -11.20
C ARG A 79 -12.61 1.54 -11.82
N PRO A 80 -12.10 0.48 -11.18
CA PRO A 80 -11.21 -0.44 -11.89
C PRO A 80 -11.94 -0.87 -13.17
N PRO A 81 -11.27 -0.94 -14.34
CA PRO A 81 -11.85 -1.65 -15.46
C PRO A 81 -12.15 -3.03 -14.90
N THR A 82 -13.44 -3.37 -14.82
CA THR A 82 -13.85 -4.75 -14.63
C THR A 82 -13.09 -5.52 -15.70
N GLU A 83 -12.08 -6.29 -15.32
CA GLU A 83 -11.58 -7.31 -16.22
C GLU A 83 -12.81 -8.06 -16.71
N ARG A 84 -12.95 -8.11 -18.03
CA ARG A 84 -14.05 -8.76 -18.72
C ARG A 84 -14.13 -10.20 -18.23
N ARG A 85 -14.98 -10.42 -17.23
CA ARG A 85 -15.59 -11.72 -16.96
C ARG A 85 -16.57 -11.98 -18.09
N HIS A 86 -16.04 -12.47 -19.22
CA HIS A 86 -16.67 -13.31 -20.25
C HIS A 86 -15.93 -13.13 -21.58
N GLU A 87 -14.93 -13.98 -21.79
CA GLU A 87 -14.68 -14.51 -23.13
C GLU A 87 -14.60 -16.03 -23.01
N ARG A 88 -15.72 -16.60 -22.55
CA ARG A 88 -16.18 -17.92 -23.00
C ARG A 88 -17.23 -17.65 -24.08
N THR A 89 -16.79 -17.03 -25.17
CA THR A 89 -17.56 -17.11 -26.41
C THR A 89 -17.28 -18.50 -26.95
N LEU A 90 -18.32 -19.32 -26.96
CA LEU A 90 -18.37 -20.59 -27.65
C LEU A 90 -17.80 -20.39 -29.06
N VAL A 91 -16.64 -20.99 -29.36
CA VAL A 91 -16.30 -21.30 -30.74
C VAL A 91 -17.18 -22.49 -31.09
N ALA A 92 -18.34 -22.20 -31.67
CA ALA A 92 -19.03 -23.16 -32.51
C ALA A 92 -18.12 -23.44 -33.72
N ASN A 93 -17.66 -24.67 -33.81
CA ASN A 93 -17.35 -25.36 -35.06
C ASN A 93 -17.72 -26.83 -34.87
#